data_AF-V1HGY1-F1
#
_entry.id   AF-V1HGY1-F1
#
_cell.length_a   1.000
_cell.length_b   1.000
_cell.length_c   1.000
_cell.angle_alpha   90.00
_cell.angle_beta   90.00
_cell.angle_gamma   90.00
#
_symmetry.space_group_name_H-M   'P 1'
#
loop_
_entity.id
_entity.type
_entity.pdbx_description
1 polymer ?
#
loop_
_entity_poly.entity_id
_entity_poly.type
_entity_poly.pdbx_seq_one_letter_code
_entity_poly.pdbx_strand_id
1 'polypeptide(L)'
;MNICWEILGIEPTTDLECIRQAYLALLPSFHPESDPQGFKRLRQAYEEAQHWAASPAEDAKTEEVSDEHEILVAFRELLASERDRFQPSAWQKFIQ
;
A
#
# COMPACT_ATOMS: atom_id res chain seq x y z
N MET A 1 18.41 13.96 -6.59
CA MET A 1 17.60 14.29 -5.41
C MET A 1 16.71 13.09 -5.17
N ASN A 2 16.88 12.36 -4.07
CA ASN A 2 15.97 11.27 -3.73
C ASN A 2 14.77 11.88 -3.00
N ILE A 3 13.70 12.15 -3.75
CA ILE A 3 12.51 12.88 -3.29
C ILE A 3 11.80 12.11 -2.15
N CYS A 4 12.02 10.80 -2.07
CA CYS A 4 11.54 9.92 -1.01
C CYS A 4 11.92 10.40 0.40
N TRP A 5 13.14 10.90 0.59
CA TRP A 5 13.60 11.42 1.89
C TRP A 5 12.93 12.76 2.24
N GLU A 6 12.68 13.61 1.24
CA GLU A 6 11.95 14.87 1.43
C GLU A 6 10.49 14.62 1.79
N ILE A 7 9.86 13.58 1.20
CA ILE A 7 8.49 13.19 1.51
C ILE A 7 8.39 12.60 2.93
N LEU A 8 9.34 11.75 3.32
CA LEU A 8 9.41 11.17 4.66
C LEU A 8 9.87 12.19 5.73
N GLY A 9 10.46 13.31 5.31
CA GLY A 9 10.96 14.36 6.21
C GLY A 9 12.17 13.92 7.04
N ILE A 10 12.95 12.96 6.54
CA ILE A 10 14.14 12.42 7.20
C ILE A 10 15.37 12.50 6.30
N GLU A 11 16.55 12.38 6.88
CA GLU A 11 17.80 12.30 6.12
C GLU A 11 17.97 10.92 5.45
N PRO A 12 18.70 10.84 4.32
CA PRO A 12 19.01 9.57 3.67
C PRO A 12 19.76 8.64 4.61
N THR A 13 19.08 7.57 5.02
CA THR A 13 19.59 6.62 6.01
C THR A 13 19.44 5.18 5.52
N THR A 14 20.30 4.29 5.98
CA THR A 14 20.17 2.84 5.79
C THR A 14 19.43 2.17 6.95
N ASP A 15 18.96 2.96 7.92
CA ASP A 15 18.25 2.47 9.10
C ASP A 15 16.75 2.30 8.80
N LEU A 16 16.32 1.04 8.68
CA LEU A 16 14.93 0.69 8.36
C LEU A 16 13.94 1.13 9.45
N GLU A 17 14.35 1.13 10.73
CA GLU A 17 13.49 1.59 11.83
C GLU A 17 13.21 3.08 11.73
N CYS A 18 14.23 3.88 11.42
CA CYS A 18 14.10 5.31 11.20
C CYS A 18 13.13 5.62 10.03
N ILE A 19 13.26 4.89 8.92
CA ILE A 19 12.36 5.00 7.76
C ILE A 19 10.92 4.66 8.14
N ARG A 20 10.71 3.57 8.90
CA ARG A 20 9.38 3.14 9.36
C ARG A 20 8.75 4.12 10.34
N GLN A 21 9.52 4.67 11.28
CA GLN A 21 9.01 5.67 12.22
C GLN A 21 8.57 6.95 11.51
N ALA A 22 9.34 7.42 10.52
CA ALA A 22 8.97 8.58 9.70
C ALA A 22 7.65 8.36 8.96
N TYR A 23 7.49 7.18 8.34
CA TYR A 23 6.25 6.79 7.68
C TYR A 23 5.05 6.77 8.64
N LEU A 24 5.20 6.17 9.83
CA LEU A 24 4.14 6.11 10.84
C LEU A 24 3.74 7.49 11.38
N ALA A 25 4.70 8.41 11.52
CA ALA A 25 4.43 9.78 11.93
C ALA A 25 3.60 10.56 10.89
N LEU A 26 3.74 10.23 9.61
CA LEU A 26 3.00 10.85 8.51
C LEU A 26 1.65 10.18 8.23
N LEU A 27 1.47 8.91 8.60
CA LEU A 27 0.23 8.15 8.45
C LEU A 27 -1.04 8.89 8.94
N PRO A 28 -1.08 9.53 10.14
CA PRO A 28 -2.26 10.27 10.60
C PRO A 28 -2.51 11.58 9.83
N SER A 29 -1.54 12.06 9.04
CA SER A 29 -1.72 13.25 8.20
C SER A 29 -2.27 12.90 6.81
N PHE A 30 -2.08 11.66 6.34
CA PHE A 30 -2.51 11.18 5.03
C PHE A 30 -3.63 10.16 5.17
N HIS A 31 -4.84 10.62 5.50
CA HIS A 31 -6.02 9.76 5.52
C HIS A 31 -6.44 9.39 4.08
N PRO A 32 -6.62 8.10 3.74
CA PRO A 32 -6.98 7.66 2.39
C PRO A 32 -8.34 8.21 1.91
N GLU A 33 -9.20 8.60 2.86
CA GLU A 33 -10.51 9.22 2.61
C GLU A 33 -10.44 10.72 2.29
N SER A 34 -9.37 11.40 2.72
CA SER A 34 -9.17 12.85 2.50
C SER A 34 -8.19 13.16 1.38
N ASP A 35 -7.12 12.38 1.22
CA ASP A 35 -6.15 12.60 0.14
C ASP A 35 -5.52 11.28 -0.36
N PRO A 36 -6.18 10.58 -1.30
CA PRO A 36 -5.69 9.31 -1.83
C PRO A 36 -4.39 9.48 -2.64
N GLN A 37 -4.11 10.67 -3.17
CA GLN A 37 -2.88 10.97 -3.91
C GLN A 37 -1.68 11.13 -2.97
N GLY A 38 -1.84 11.81 -1.85
CA GLY A 38 -0.82 11.99 -0.83
C GLY A 38 -0.46 10.68 -0.14
N PHE A 39 -1.44 9.82 0.15
CA PHE A 39 -1.18 8.49 0.69
C PHE A 39 -0.35 7.63 -0.29
N LYS A 40 -0.65 7.68 -1.60
CA LYS A 40 0.16 7.01 -2.62
C LYS A 40 1.60 7.52 -2.66
N ARG A 41 1.81 8.84 -2.59
CA ARG A 41 3.15 9.44 -2.56
C ARG A 41 3.93 9.05 -1.32
N LEU A 42 3.28 9.04 -0.15
CA LEU A 42 3.89 8.64 1.11
C LEU A 42 4.34 7.17 1.06
N ARG A 43 3.46 6.29 0.57
CA ARG A 43 3.76 4.85 0.41
C ARG A 43 4.93 4.64 -0.56
N GLN A 44 4.90 5.29 -1.72
CA GLN A 44 5.98 5.20 -2.70
C GLN A 44 7.32 5.69 -2.11
N ALA A 45 7.30 6.77 -1.34
CA ALA A 45 8.50 7.29 -0.68
C ALA A 45 9.11 6.29 0.32
N TYR A 46 8.25 5.62 1.10
CA TYR A 46 8.65 4.56 2.03
C TYR A 46 9.23 3.34 1.32
N GLU A 47 8.61 2.89 0.23
CA GLU A 47 9.11 1.77 -0.59
C GLU A 47 10.48 2.09 -1.21
N GLU A 48 10.63 3.27 -1.79
CA GLU A 48 11.92 3.70 -2.34
C GLU A 48 12.98 3.77 -1.23
N ALA A 49 12.69 4.41 -0.09
CA ALA A 49 13.63 4.51 1.03
C ALA A 49 14.07 3.14 1.56
N GLN A 50 13.15 2.18 1.68
CA GLN A 50 13.48 0.80 2.04
C GLN A 50 14.37 0.14 0.99
N HIS A 51 14.07 0.31 -0.30
CA HIS A 51 14.90 -0.25 -1.38
C HIS A 51 16.33 0.32 -1.35
N TRP A 52 16.48 1.62 -1.05
CA TRP A 52 17.78 2.26 -0.85
C TRP A 52 18.52 1.72 0.38
N ALA A 53 17.82 1.45 1.48
CA ALA A 53 18.40 0.87 2.69
C ALA A 53 18.72 -0.64 2.57
N ALA A 54 17.96 -1.38 1.76
CA ALA A 54 18.06 -2.82 1.60
C ALA A 54 19.13 -3.27 0.58
N SER A 55 19.54 -2.41 -0.37
CA SER A 55 20.64 -2.75 -1.29
C SER A 55 22.01 -2.51 -0.65
N PRO A 56 22.87 -3.56 -0.58
CA PRO A 56 23.55 -3.95 -1.82
C PRO A 56 23.37 -5.41 -2.28
N ALA A 57 22.41 -6.18 -1.77
CA ALA A 57 22.16 -7.52 -2.31
C ALA A 57 20.71 -7.98 -2.09
N GLU A 58 20.02 -8.18 -3.21
CA GLU A 58 18.88 -9.07 -3.42
C GLU A 58 17.50 -8.63 -2.88
N ASP A 59 16.65 -8.28 -3.86
CA ASP A 59 15.26 -8.72 -4.02
C ASP A 59 14.46 -8.97 -2.73
N ALA A 60 13.69 -7.98 -2.32
CA ALA A 60 12.55 -8.17 -1.44
C ALA A 60 11.33 -7.50 -2.07
N LYS A 61 10.71 -8.22 -3.01
CA LYS A 61 9.25 -8.40 -3.11
C LYS A 61 8.45 -7.36 -2.31
N THR A 62 7.93 -6.32 -2.98
CA THR A 62 6.71 -5.63 -2.54
C THR A 62 5.59 -6.66 -2.57
N GLU A 63 5.48 -7.43 -1.51
CA GLU A 63 4.43 -8.41 -1.26
C GLU A 63 3.63 -7.92 -0.06
N GLU A 64 2.95 -6.79 -0.22
CA GLU A 64 1.95 -6.30 0.74
C GLU A 64 0.72 -5.81 -0.03
N VAL A 65 0.01 -6.78 -0.59
CA VAL A 65 -1.45 -6.72 -0.85
C VAL A 65 -2.04 -8.15 -0.82
N SER A 66 -1.47 -9.10 -0.06
CA SER A 66 -1.92 -10.50 -0.16
C SER A 66 -3.35 -10.73 0.34
N ASP A 67 -3.84 -9.92 1.28
CA ASP A 67 -5.22 -10.05 1.80
C ASP A 67 -6.23 -9.34 0.89
N GLU A 68 -5.84 -8.19 0.32
CA GLU A 68 -6.67 -7.46 -0.64
C GLU A 68 -6.84 -8.24 -1.95
N HIS A 69 -5.87 -9.06 -2.36
CA HIS A 69 -5.97 -9.84 -3.60
C HIS A 69 -7.05 -10.92 -3.54
N GLU A 70 -7.31 -11.56 -2.41
CA GLU A 70 -8.36 -12.60 -2.33
C GLU A 70 -9.76 -11.99 -2.50
N ILE A 71 -10.02 -10.87 -1.82
CA ILE A 71 -11.28 -10.13 -1.95
C ILE A 71 -11.45 -9.56 -3.36
N LEU A 72 -10.39 -9.00 -3.95
CA LEU A 72 -10.43 -8.44 -5.30
C LEU A 72 -10.62 -9.54 -6.37
N VAL A 73 -10.05 -10.72 -6.18
CA VAL A 73 -10.26 -11.88 -7.07
C VAL A 73 -11.69 -12.37 -6.97
N ALA A 74 -12.19 -12.61 -5.76
CA ALA A 74 -13.57 -13.04 -5.53
C ALA A 74 -14.59 -12.03 -6.09
N PHE A 75 -14.32 -10.73 -5.95
CA PHE A 75 -15.16 -9.67 -6.50
C PHE A 75 -15.16 -9.66 -8.03
N ARG A 76 -13.99 -9.85 -8.66
CA ARG A 76 -13.87 -9.94 -10.11
C ARG A 76 -14.61 -11.17 -10.66
N GLU A 77 -14.53 -12.31 -9.99
CA GLU A 77 -15.27 -13.52 -10.40
C GLU A 77 -16.80 -13.33 -10.27
N LEU A 78 -17.24 -12.66 -9.20
CA LEU A 78 -18.64 -12.31 -9.00
C LEU A 78 -19.17 -11.40 -10.12
N LEU A 79 -18.41 -10.35 -10.47
CA LEU A 79 -18.79 -9.41 -11.54
C LEU A 79 -18.69 -10.00 -12.94
N ALA A 80 -17.75 -10.94 -13.17
CA ALA A 80 -17.61 -11.64 -14.44
C ALA A 80 -18.79 -12.59 -14.72
N SER A 81 -19.43 -13.11 -13.67
CA SER A 81 -20.61 -13.95 -13.79
C SER A 81 -21.87 -13.12 -13.98
N GLU A 82 -22.45 -13.17 -15.19
CA GLU A 82 -23.66 -12.41 -15.53
C GLU A 82 -24.89 -12.75 -14.67
N ARG A 83 -24.92 -13.96 -14.11
CA ARG A 83 -25.98 -14.46 -13.24
C ARG A 83 -25.79 -13.96 -11.82
N ASP A 84 -24.60 -14.10 -11.27
CA ASP A 84 -24.29 -13.80 -9.87
C ASP A 84 -24.19 -12.29 -9.59
N ARG A 85 -23.80 -11.47 -10.58
CA ARG A 85 -23.74 -10.00 -10.42
C ARG A 85 -25.08 -9.36 -10.02
N PHE A 86 -26.21 -10.00 -10.36
CA PHE A 86 -27.56 -9.53 -10.04
C PHE A 86 -28.22 -10.30 -8.87
N GLN A 87 -27.50 -11.21 -8.22
CA GLN A 87 -28.02 -11.98 -7.09
C GLN A 87 -27.52 -11.39 -5.76
N PRO A 88 -28.40 -10.83 -4.91
CA PRO A 88 -27.99 -10.20 -3.65
C PRO A 88 -27.30 -11.18 -2.69
N SER A 89 -27.66 -12.47 -2.72
CA SER A 89 -27.01 -13.50 -1.91
C SER A 89 -25.53 -13.72 -2.26
N ALA A 90 -25.13 -13.46 -3.51
CA ALA A 90 -23.75 -13.60 -3.94
C ALA A 90 -22.85 -12.47 -3.38
N TRP A 91 -23.45 -11.32 -3.06
CA TRP A 91 -22.79 -10.16 -2.47
C TRP A 91 -22.67 -10.23 -0.94
N GLN A 92 -23.37 -11.18 -0.29
CA GLN A 92 -23.40 -11.31 1.18
C GLN A 92 -22.01 -11.51 1.80
N LYS A 93 -21.06 -12.05 1.04
CA LYS A 93 -19.68 -12.30 1.46
C LYS A 93 -18.82 -11.02 1.55
N PHE A 94 -19.29 -9.88 1.01
CA PHE A 94 -18.53 -8.63 0.91
C PHE A 94 -19.07 -7.50 1.83
N ILE A 95 -20.15 -7.75 2.58
CA ILE A 95 -20.89 -6.72 3.34
C ILE A 95 -20.89 -6.98 4.86
N GLN A 96 -19.95 -7.76 5.39
CA GLN A 96 -19.79 -7.98 6.84
C GLN A 96 -18.91 -6.91 7.49
#